data_AF-A0A3D3PCV6-F1
#
_entry.id   AF-A0A3D3PCV6-F1
#
_cell.length_a   1.000
_cell.length_b   1.000
_cell.length_c   1.000
_cell.angle_alpha   90.00
_cell.angle_beta   90.00
_cell.angle_gamma   90.00
#
_symmetry.space_group_name_H-M   'P 1'
#
loop_
_entity.id
_entity.type
_entity.pdbx_description
1 polymer ?
#
loop_
_entity_poly.entity_id
_entity_poly.type
_entity_poly.pdbx_seq_one_letter_code
_entity_poly.pdbx_strand_id
1 'polypeptide(L)' 'MKSQYITDQKGSKTAVIVPLKDYEKLIAIAEEYEDIKSYDAALEKISKGESEFVSIDEVLKNMPSK' A
#
# COMPACT_ATOMS: atom_id res chain seq x y z
N MET A 1 -9.23 -24.53 -4.01
CA MET A 1 -8.18 -25.43 -3.44
C MET A 1 -8.31 -25.44 -1.93
N LYS A 2 -8.06 -26.56 -1.25
CA LYS A 2 -8.01 -26.62 0.22
C LYS A 2 -6.70 -25.98 0.69
N SER A 3 -6.76 -25.00 1.58
CA SER A 3 -5.56 -24.28 2.08
C SER A 3 -4.59 -25.26 2.75
N GLN A 4 -3.31 -25.19 2.38
CA GLN A 4 -2.25 -26.00 2.98
C GLN A 4 -1.43 -25.15 3.93
N TYR A 5 -1.18 -25.66 5.13
CA TYR A 5 -0.45 -24.93 6.17
C TYR A 5 0.83 -25.70 6.52
N ILE A 6 1.91 -24.95 6.77
CA ILE A 6 3.13 -25.45 7.40
C ILE A 6 2.96 -25.23 8.90
N THR A 7 3.25 -26.25 9.71
CA THR A 7 3.13 -26.19 11.17
C THR A 7 4.47 -26.38 11.86
N ASP A 8 4.64 -25.77 13.03
CA ASP A 8 5.76 -26.04 13.92
C ASP A 8 5.64 -27.42 14.61
N GLN A 9 6.64 -27.76 15.45
CA GLN A 9 6.67 -29.02 16.19
C GLN A 9 5.54 -29.15 17.23
N LYS A 10 4.89 -28.04 17.61
CA LYS A 10 3.75 -28.01 18.53
C LYS A 10 2.40 -28.08 17.79
N GLY A 11 2.42 -28.15 16.45
CA GLY A 11 1.22 -28.16 15.60
C GLY A 11 0.66 -26.77 15.30
N SER A 12 1.37 -25.70 15.67
CA SER A 12 0.94 -24.31 15.40
C SER A 12 1.21 -23.97 13.94
N LYS A 13 0.24 -23.37 13.24
CA LYS A 13 0.41 -22.94 11.84
C LYS A 13 1.38 -21.75 11.77
N THR A 14 2.47 -21.90 11.02
CA THR A 14 3.52 -20.87 10.85
C THR A 14 3.55 -20.27 9.46
N ALA A 15 3.08 -20.99 8.45
CA ALA A 15 2.95 -20.48 7.09
C ALA A 15 1.78 -21.14 6.35
N VAL A 16 1.42 -20.58 5.20
CA VAL A 16 0.37 -21.09 4.31
C VAL A 16 0.90 -21.12 2.88
N ILE A 17 0.56 -22.17 2.14
CA ILE A 17 0.79 -22.26 0.70
C ILE A 17 -0.45 -21.71 0.00
N VAL A 18 -0.23 -20.68 -0.80
CA VAL A 18 -1.27 -19.99 -1.57
C VAL A 18 -0.93 -20.12 -3.05
N PRO A 19 -1.93 -20.31 -3.95
CA PRO A 19 -1.70 -20.16 -5.37
C PRO A 19 -1.12 -18.78 -5.67
N LEU A 20 -0.17 -18.71 -6.60
CA LEU A 20 0.53 -17.47 -6.92
C LEU A 20 -0.43 -16.32 -7.23
N LYS A 21 -1.46 -16.58 -8.03
CA LYS A 21 -2.50 -15.59 -8.37
C LYS A 21 -3.23 -15.03 -7.15
N ASP A 22 -3.47 -15.87 -6.15
CA ASP A 22 -4.15 -15.44 -4.92
C ASP A 22 -3.18 -14.61 -4.06
N TYR A 23 -1.90 -14.97 -4.01
CA TYR A 23 -0.86 -14.19 -3.35
C TYR A 23 -0.70 -12.79 -3.99
N GLU A 24 -0.56 -12.71 -5.32
CA GLU A 24 -0.46 -11.45 -6.06
C GLU A 24 -1.68 -10.55 -5.81
N LYS A 25 -2.87 -11.15 -5.78
CA LYS A 25 -4.10 -10.41 -5.44
C LYS A 25 -4.07 -9.85 -4.03
N LEU A 26 -3.57 -10.61 -3.04
CA LEU A 26 -3.44 -10.14 -1.66
C LEU A 26 -2.45 -8.96 -1.56
N ILE A 27 -1.33 -9.03 -2.28
CA ILE A 27 -0.34 -7.94 -2.33
C ILE A 27 -0.95 -6.69 -2.95
N ALA A 28 -1.60 -6.80 -4.12
CA ALA A 28 -2.22 -5.65 -4.79
C ALA A 28 -3.28 -4.96 -3.92
N ILE A 29 -4.09 -5.72 -3.17
CA ILE A 29 -5.07 -5.15 -2.23
C ILE A 29 -4.39 -4.42 -1.07
N ALA A 30 -3.27 -4.94 -0.58
CA ALA A 30 -2.51 -4.28 0.50
C ALA A 30 -1.88 -2.97 0.03
N GLU A 31 -1.36 -2.93 -1.20
CA GLU A 31 -0.81 -1.72 -1.82
C GLU A 31 -1.89 -0.65 -1.99
N GLU A 32 -3.05 -1.00 -2.56
CA GLU A 32 -4.20 -0.09 -2.69
C GLU A 32 -4.64 0.47 -1.33
N TYR A 33 -4.60 -0.34 -0.27
CA TYR A 33 -4.98 0.13 1.06
C TYR A 33 -3.99 1.15 1.65
N GLU A 34 -2.69 0.97 1.42
CA GLU A 34 -1.68 1.96 1.82
C GLU A 34 -1.78 3.23 0.98
N ASP A 35 -2.14 3.15 -0.30
CA ASP A 35 -2.41 4.31 -1.16
C ASP A 35 -3.61 5.12 -0.66
N ILE A 36 -4.72 4.46 -0.31
CA ILE A 36 -5.90 5.10 0.28
C ILE A 36 -5.53 5.82 1.58
N LYS A 37 -4.79 5.14 2.47
CA LYS A 37 -4.34 5.72 3.74
C LYS A 37 -3.41 6.90 3.54
N SER A 38 -2.52 6.84 2.54
CA SER A 38 -1.63 7.94 2.18
C SER A 38 -2.41 9.14 1.64
N TYR A 39 -3.44 8.89 0.83
CA TYR A 39 -4.37 9.91 0.33
C TYR A 39 -5.13 10.59 1.48
N ASP A 40 -5.72 9.81 2.40
CA ASP A 40 -6.43 10.34 3.56
C ASP A 40 -5.52 11.20 4.45
N ALA A 41 -4.28 10.75 4.68
CA ALA A 41 -3.28 11.50 5.43
C ALA A 41 -2.88 12.81 4.72
N ALA A 42 -2.80 12.81 3.38
CA ALA A 42 -2.55 14.02 2.60
C ALA A 42 -3.72 15.01 2.73
N LEU A 43 -4.97 14.53 2.62
CA LEU A 43 -6.16 15.35 2.82
C LEU A 43 -6.23 15.94 4.23
N GLU A 44 -5.87 15.18 5.26
CA GLU A 44 -5.83 15.68 6.63
C GLU A 44 -4.85 16.85 6.77
N LYS A 45 -3.64 16.74 6.23
CA LYS A 45 -2.65 17.84 6.22
C LYS A 45 -3.17 19.06 5.49
N ILE A 46 -3.84 18.87 4.34
CA ILE A 46 -4.46 19.97 3.60
C ILE A 46 -5.55 20.65 4.44
N SER A 47 -6.40 19.88 5.12
CA SER A 47 -7.45 20.44 5.98
C SER A 47 -6.92 21.26 7.15
N LYS A 48 -5.71 20.97 7.62
CA LYS A 48 -4.99 21.73 8.66
C LYS A 48 -4.19 22.92 8.11
N GLY A 49 -4.14 23.10 6.79
CA GLY A 49 -3.32 24.12 6.15
C GLY A 49 -1.82 23.83 6.20
N GLU A 50 -1.43 22.58 6.47
CA GLU A 50 -0.03 22.13 6.51
C GLU A 50 0.50 21.71 5.13
N SER A 51 -0.40 21.56 4.16
CA SER A 51 -0.11 21.17 2.78
C SER A 51 -1.17 21.75 1.84
N GLU A 52 -0.90 21.75 0.53
CA GLU A 52 -1.84 22.20 -0.48
C GLU A 52 -1.78 21.32 -1.74
N PHE A 53 -2.83 21.41 -2.57
CA PHE A 53 -2.80 20.81 -3.91
C PHE A 53 -2.03 21.72 -4.85
N VAL A 54 -1.00 21.18 -5.49
CA VAL A 54 -0.24 21.86 -6.54
C VAL A 54 -0.46 21.16 -7.88
N SER A 55 -0.58 21.95 -8.95
CA SER A 55 -0.68 21.40 -10.30
C SER A 55 0.67 20.87 -10.77
N ILE A 56 0.67 19.86 -11.65
CA ILE A 56 1.93 19.35 -12.21
C ILE A 56 2.68 20.41 -13.02
N ASP A 57 1.97 21.32 -13.70
CA ASP A 57 2.57 22.42 -14.44
C ASP A 57 3.35 23.38 -13.52
N GLU A 58 2.81 23.66 -12.34
CA GLU A 58 3.46 24.48 -11.33
C GLU A 58 4.70 23.80 -10.75
N VAL A 59 4.60 22.49 -10.47
CA VAL A 59 5.75 21.68 -10.03
C VAL A 59 6.85 21.68 -11.10
N LEU A 60 6.51 21.46 -12.37
CA LEU A 60 7.47 21.42 -13.48
C LEU A 60 8.14 22.78 -13.71
N LYS A 61 7.42 23.90 -13.55
CA LYS A 61 8.00 25.25 -13.65
C LYS A 61 9.03 25.54 -12.57
N ASN A 62 8.80 25.04 -11.36
CA ASN A 62 9.63 25.31 -10.18
C ASN A 62 10.66 24.20 -9.90
N MET A 63 10.72 23.17 -10.73
CA MET A 63 11.66 22.06 -10.55
C MET A 63 13.09 22.56 -10.83
N PRO A 64 14.04 22.38 -9.89
CA PRO A 64 15.41 22.80 -10.13
C PRO A 64 15.99 22.01 -11.31
N SER A 65 16.59 22.74 -12.27
CA SER A 65 17.37 22.10 -13.33
C SER A 65 18.57 21.39 -12.71
N LYS A 66 18.72 20.10 -13.04
CA LYS A 66 19.83 19.26 -12.59
C LYS A 66 21.19 19.75 -13.08
#